data_AF-Q6AJ22-F1
#
_entry.id   AF-Q6AJ22-F1
#
_cell.length_a   1.000
_cell.length_b   1.000
_cell.length_c   1.000
_cell.angle_alpha   90.00
_cell.angle_beta   90.00
_cell.angle_gamma   90.00
#
_symmetry.space_group_name_H-M   'P 1'
#
loop_
_entity.id
_entity.type
_entity.pdbx_description
1 polymer ?
#
loop_
_entity_poly.entity_id
_entity_poly.type
_entity_poly.pdbx_seq_one_letter_code
_entity_poly.pdbx_strand_id
1 'polypeptide(L)' 'MAPPENTKDTPVSEELLLKISKEIIIKFIEVGRVTPATFGESFTNIHNSIRKSAQR' A
#
# COMPACT_ATOMS: atom_id res chain seq x y z
N MET A 1 -3.95 -17.29 36.32
CA MET A 1 -4.70 -16.71 35.18
C MET A 1 -3.84 -15.58 34.64
N ALA A 2 -3.06 -15.82 33.57
CA ALA A 2 -2.34 -14.73 32.92
C ALA A 2 -3.36 -13.84 32.19
N PRO A 3 -3.18 -12.51 32.14
CA PRO A 3 -4.04 -11.64 31.34
C PRO A 3 -3.94 -12.05 29.87
N PRO A 4 -5.01 -11.91 29.07
CA PRO A 4 -4.90 -12.08 27.63
C PRO A 4 -3.87 -11.06 27.11
N GLU A 5 -2.85 -11.59 26.45
CA GLU A 5 -1.88 -10.81 25.68
C GLU A 5 -2.67 -9.97 24.67
N ASN A 6 -2.77 -8.68 24.95
CA ASN A 6 -3.41 -7.72 24.05
C ASN A 6 -2.56 -7.70 22.78
N THR A 7 -3.01 -8.42 21.75
CA THR A 7 -2.52 -8.34 20.36
C THR A 7 -2.77 -6.93 19.86
N LYS A 8 -1.89 -6.01 20.28
CA LYS A 8 -1.82 -4.66 19.76
C LYS A 8 -1.49 -4.80 18.28
N ASP A 9 -2.48 -4.51 17.46
CA ASP A 9 -2.39 -4.13 16.06
C ASP A 9 -0.99 -3.57 15.75
N THR A 10 -0.12 -4.39 15.16
CA THR A 10 1.18 -3.89 14.74
C THR A 10 0.92 -2.87 13.64
N PRO A 11 1.29 -1.59 13.81
CA PRO A 11 1.02 -0.60 12.79
C PRO A 11 1.71 -1.02 11.49
N VAL A 12 0.94 -1.13 10.40
CA VAL A 12 1.50 -1.41 9.08
C VAL A 12 2.51 -0.31 8.77
N SER A 13 3.77 -0.71 8.54
CA SER A 13 4.85 0.26 8.36
C SER A 13 4.68 1.05 7.06
N GLU A 14 5.04 2.34 7.09
CA GLU A 14 5.04 3.20 5.90
C GLU A 14 5.94 2.63 4.78
N GLU A 15 7.03 1.98 5.16
CA GLU A 15 7.92 1.28 4.22
C GLU A 15 7.20 0.13 3.50
N LEU A 16 6.42 -0.68 4.23
CA LEU A 16 5.66 -1.77 3.63
C LEU A 16 4.57 -1.25 2.69
N LEU A 17 3.84 -0.21 3.10
CA LEU A 17 2.84 0.46 2.25
C LEU A 17 3.49 0.99 0.95
N LEU A 18 4.66 1.60 1.07
CA LEU A 18 5.40 2.13 -0.07
C LEU A 18 5.89 1.01 -1.00
N LYS A 19 6.41 -0.08 -0.45
CA LYS A 19 6.86 -1.25 -1.22
C LYS A 19 5.71 -1.85 -2.03
N ILE A 20 4.56 -2.10 -1.40
CA ILE A 20 3.37 -2.65 -2.06
C ILE A 20 2.89 -1.71 -3.17
N SER A 21 2.84 -0.40 -2.88
CA SER A 21 2.44 0.61 -3.88
C SER A 21 3.34 0.60 -5.11
N LYS A 22 4.65 0.44 -4.92
CA LYS A 22 5.65 0.34 -6.00
C LYS A 22 5.46 -0.93 -6.85
N GLU A 23 5.19 -2.07 -6.23
CA GLU A 23 4.97 -3.31 -6.99
C GLU A 23 3.70 -3.24 -7.85
N ILE A 24 2.61 -2.68 -7.32
CA ILE A 24 1.34 -2.54 -8.05
C ILE A 24 1.50 -1.58 -9.24
N ILE A 25 2.12 -0.42 -9.04
CA ILE A 25 2.30 0.56 -10.14
C ILE A 25 3.20 0.01 -11.24
N ILE A 26 4.27 -0.73 -10.89
CA ILE A 26 5.14 -1.38 -11.88
C ILE A 26 4.34 -2.42 -12.66
N LYS A 27 3.55 -3.26 -12.00
CA LYS A 27 2.70 -4.24 -12.67
C LYS A 27 1.73 -3.58 -13.66
N PHE A 28 1.17 -2.43 -13.29
CA PHE A 28 0.24 -1.69 -14.16
C PHE A 28 0.94 -1.11 -15.39
N ILE A 29 2.21 -0.71 -15.27
CA ILE A 29 3.04 -0.29 -16.41
C ILE A 29 3.37 -1.49 -17.31
N GLU A 30 3.78 -2.62 -16.71
CA GLU A 30 4.10 -3.86 -17.44
C GLU A 30 2.93 -4.36 -18.30
N VAL A 31 1.69 -4.23 -17.81
CA VAL A 31 0.48 -4.63 -18.55
C VAL A 31 -0.12 -3.50 -19.41
N GLY A 32 0.56 -2.35 -19.51
CA GLY A 32 0.13 -1.22 -20.35
C GLY A 32 -1.11 -0.46 -19.85
N ARG A 33 -1.42 -0.53 -18.55
CA ARG A 33 -2.55 0.19 -17.92
C ARG A 33 -2.16 1.57 -17.40
N VAL A 34 -0.89 1.78 -17.08
CA VAL A 34 -0.33 3.08 -16.68
C VAL A 34 0.83 3.43 -17.59
N THR A 35 0.94 4.71 -17.95
CA THR A 35 2.07 5.25 -18.72
C THR A 35 2.97 6.10 -17.83
N PRO A 36 4.23 6.36 -18.22
CA PRO A 36 5.08 7.29 -17.48
C PRO A 36 4.45 8.68 -17.29
N ALA A 37 3.65 9.16 -18.26
CA ALA A 37 2.97 10.45 -18.19
C ALA A 37 1.89 10.50 -17.10
N THR A 38 1.23 9.39 -16.82
CA THR A 38 0.14 9.28 -15.81
C THR A 38 0.60 8.63 -14.50
N PHE A 39 1.90 8.37 -14.35
CA PHE A 39 2.47 7.67 -13.20
C PHE A 39 2.17 8.35 -11.88
N GLY A 40 2.40 9.67 -11.79
CA GLY A 40 2.30 10.40 -10.51
C GLY A 40 0.90 10.31 -9.90
N GLU A 41 -0.13 10.63 -10.68
CA GLU A 41 -1.53 10.52 -10.27
C GLU A 41 -1.92 9.08 -9.90
N SER A 42 -1.56 8.13 -10.75
CA SER A 42 -1.89 6.71 -10.55
C SER A 42 -1.24 6.16 -9.27
N PHE A 43 0.03 6.50 -9.03
CA PHE A 43 0.76 6.08 -7.85
C PHE A 43 0.16 6.67 -6.56
N THR A 44 -0.18 7.96 -6.55
CA THR A 44 -0.86 8.59 -5.40
C THR A 44 -2.20 7.92 -5.10
N ASN A 45 -2.99 7.61 -6.13
CA ASN A 45 -4.27 6.92 -5.96
C ASN A 45 -4.12 5.51 -5.38
N ILE A 46 -3.16 4.73 -5.89
CA ILE A 46 -2.84 3.39 -5.39
C ILE A 46 -2.36 3.45 -3.94
N HIS A 47 -1.39 4.31 -3.63
CA HIS A 47 -0.82 4.42 -2.29
C HIS A 47 -1.87 4.82 -1.25
N ASN A 48 -2.71 5.81 -1.57
CA ASN A 48 -3.79 6.24 -0.70
C ASN A 48 -4.84 5.12 -0.47
N SER A 49 -5.13 4.33 -1.50
CA SER A 49 -6.09 3.21 -1.41
C SER A 49 -5.58 2.11 -0.49
N ILE A 50 -4.30 1.74 -0.61
CA ILE A 50 -3.66 0.73 0.25
C ILE A 50 -3.61 1.25 1.69
N ARG A 51 -3.14 2.50 1.90
CA ARG A 51 -3.06 3.11 3.24
C ARG A 51 -4.40 3.12 3.95
N LYS A 52 -5.46 3.55 3.27
CA LYS A 52 -6.83 3.54 3.82
C LYS A 52 -7.34 2.14 4.13
N SER A 53 -6.91 1.14 3.37
CA SER A 53 -7.33 -0.25 3.58
C SER A 53 -6.57 -0.90 4.74
N ALA A 54 -5.32 -0.52 4.96
CA ALA A 54 -4.47 -1.00 6.05
C ALA A 54 -4.81 -0.39 7.43
N GLN A 55 -5.67 0.63 7.47
CA GLN A 55 -6.11 1.35 8.67
C GLN A 55 -7.56 1.00 9.08
N ARG A 56 -8.19 0.05 8.40
CA ARG A 56 -9.54 -0.45 8.66
C ARG A 56 -9.50 -1.82 9.29
#